data_AF-A0A251UKB3-F1
#
_entry.id   AF-A0A251UKB3-F1
#
_cell.length_a   1.000
_cell.length_b   1.000
_cell.length_c   1.000
_cell.angle_alpha   90.00
_cell.angle_beta   90.00
_cell.angle_gamma   90.00
#
_symmetry.space_group_name_H-M   'P 1'
#
loop_
_entity.id
_entity.type
_entity.pdbx_description
1 polymer ?
#
loop_
_entity_poly.entity_id
_entity_poly.type
_entity_poly.pdbx_seq_one_letter_code
_entity_poly.pdbx_strand_id
1 'polypeptide(L)'
;MLNEKVDDIYQEDFFIDYLKPDIRIVKELPKELQSLDLEAIGSVVTDVDIAKETRPSFYLKHILPLLMKNRVVHFVGFGNRLASDPIPYHLQRLRCRCNFHALQFTPKIQATAALLIQRMRQNATHSGILDENLVGPFAKSKGKIKKDFRYLALHLRFEIDMVAHSLCDFGGGEEEKKELQAYREIHFPGLVELNNSTKVPQPERLKAEGLCPLMPEETVLMLAGLGFKRETRMYLAGAHIYGGKSRLDALTTLFPNMVTKEDLLSPSEIEPFLNFSSQCI
;
A
#
# COMPACT_ATOMS: atom_id res chain seq x y z
N MET A 1 -12.06 -12.09 0.57
CA MET A 1 -10.83 -11.53 1.15
C MET A 1 -10.02 -12.70 1.65
N LEU A 2 -8.78 -12.84 1.18
CA LEU A 2 -7.83 -13.77 1.79
C LEU A 2 -7.54 -13.23 3.20
N ASN A 3 -7.71 -14.06 4.23
CA ASN A 3 -7.41 -13.71 5.62
C ASN A 3 -5.90 -13.71 5.81
N GLU A 4 -5.22 -12.70 5.28
CA GLU A 4 -3.81 -12.47 5.55
C GLU A 4 -3.66 -11.94 6.97
N LYS A 5 -2.83 -12.63 7.75
CA LYS A 5 -2.50 -12.21 9.11
C LYS A 5 -1.31 -11.26 9.09
N VAL A 6 -1.10 -10.54 10.19
CA VAL A 6 0.03 -9.61 10.32
C VAL A 6 1.37 -10.34 10.20
N ASP A 7 1.48 -11.56 10.75
CA ASP A 7 2.69 -12.40 10.73
C ASP A 7 2.99 -13.01 9.36
N ASP A 8 2.03 -13.01 8.43
CA ASP A 8 2.24 -13.40 7.04
C ASP A 8 3.08 -12.36 6.27
N ILE A 9 2.97 -11.07 6.65
CA ILE A 9 3.60 -9.95 5.95
C ILE A 9 4.76 -9.37 6.76
N TYR A 10 4.62 -9.29 8.08
CA TYR A 10 5.56 -8.60 8.97
C TYR A 10 6.10 -9.52 10.07
N GLN A 11 7.31 -9.22 10.55
CA GLN A 11 7.92 -9.89 11.69
C GLN A 11 7.27 -9.40 12.99
N GLU A 12 6.16 -10.03 13.39
CA GLU A 12 5.35 -9.64 14.56
C GLU A 12 6.17 -9.59 15.85
N ASP A 13 6.99 -10.61 16.13
CA ASP A 13 7.79 -10.67 17.36
C ASP A 13 8.85 -9.56 17.43
N PHE A 14 9.47 -9.23 16.28
CA PHE A 14 10.39 -8.10 16.18
C PHE A 14 9.66 -6.78 16.42
N PHE A 15 8.47 -6.61 15.85
CA PHE A 15 7.64 -5.41 16.04
C PHE A 15 7.31 -5.20 17.53
N ILE A 16 6.89 -6.27 18.22
CA ILE A 16 6.60 -6.25 19.66
C ILE A 16 7.87 -5.92 20.45
N ASP A 17 8.98 -6.60 20.18
CA ASP A 17 10.24 -6.41 20.91
C ASP A 17 10.83 -5.00 20.75
N TYR A 18 10.86 -4.49 19.52
CA TYR A 18 11.42 -3.18 19.19
C TYR A 18 10.66 -2.03 19.88
N LEU A 19 9.35 -2.16 20.04
CA LEU A 19 8.48 -1.14 20.62
C LEU A 19 8.29 -1.27 22.14
N LYS A 20 8.85 -2.32 22.79
CA LYS A 20 8.81 -2.49 24.26
C LYS A 20 9.19 -1.23 25.05
N PRO A 21 10.20 -0.42 24.66
CA PRO A 21 10.55 0.80 25.40
C PRO A 21 9.50 1.92 25.29
N ASP A 22 8.62 1.86 24.29
CA ASP A 22 7.66 2.93 24.01
C ASP A 22 6.24 2.55 24.48
N ILE A 23 5.80 1.32 24.18
CA ILE A 23 4.45 0.84 24.51
C ILE A 23 4.46 -0.68 24.80
N ARG A 24 3.53 -1.12 25.66
CA ARG A 24 3.31 -2.55 25.90
C ARG A 24 2.36 -3.10 24.84
N ILE A 25 2.85 -4.03 24.04
CA ILE A 25 2.06 -4.74 23.03
C ILE A 25 1.87 -6.19 23.49
N VAL A 26 0.64 -6.69 23.38
CA VAL A 26 0.26 -8.06 23.74
C VAL A 26 -0.48 -8.69 22.55
N LYS A 27 -0.24 -9.99 22.30
CA LYS A 27 -0.90 -10.71 21.21
C LYS A 27 -2.36 -11.04 21.50
N GLU A 28 -2.68 -11.25 22.78
CA GLU A 28 -4.01 -11.62 23.23
C GLU A 28 -4.43 -10.75 24.42
N LEU A 29 -5.74 -10.52 24.51
CA LEU A 29 -6.34 -9.88 25.68
C LEU A 29 -6.22 -10.79 26.91
N PRO A 30 -6.11 -10.24 28.13
CA PRO A 30 -6.27 -11.01 29.37
C PRO A 30 -7.57 -11.82 29.37
N LYS A 31 -7.55 -13.03 29.94
CA LYS A 31 -8.68 -13.98 29.91
C LYS A 31 -9.98 -13.38 30.45
N GLU A 32 -9.87 -12.50 31.44
CA GLU A 32 -11.00 -11.82 32.07
C GLU A 32 -11.72 -10.84 31.12
N LEU A 33 -11.03 -10.38 30.07
CA LEU A 33 -11.56 -9.45 29.08
C LEU A 33 -12.02 -10.14 27.80
N GLN A 34 -11.56 -11.38 27.54
CA GLN A 34 -11.90 -12.13 26.33
C GLN A 34 -13.39 -12.52 26.26
N SER A 35 -14.04 -12.72 27.41
CA SER A 35 -15.46 -13.13 27.47
C SER A 35 -16.45 -11.96 27.51
N LEU A 36 -15.97 -10.71 27.45
CA LEU A 36 -16.83 -9.54 27.50
C LEU A 36 -17.51 -9.32 26.15
N ASP A 37 -18.79 -8.99 26.19
CA ASP A 37 -19.51 -8.44 25.04
C ASP A 37 -19.14 -6.95 24.90
N LEU A 38 -18.16 -6.67 24.04
CA LEU A 38 -17.63 -5.33 23.84
C LEU A 38 -18.65 -4.37 23.22
N GLU A 39 -19.61 -4.88 22.44
CA GLU A 39 -20.68 -4.07 21.85
C GLU A 39 -21.68 -3.69 22.93
N ALA A 40 -22.14 -4.65 23.74
CA ALA A 40 -23.12 -4.40 24.80
C ALA A 40 -22.62 -3.41 25.86
N ILE A 41 -21.31 -3.38 26.14
CA ILE A 41 -20.73 -2.42 27.09
C ILE A 41 -20.31 -1.09 26.44
N GLY A 42 -20.53 -0.92 25.14
CA GLY A 42 -20.16 0.30 24.40
C GLY A 42 -18.65 0.52 24.30
N SER A 43 -17.87 -0.56 24.15
CA SER A 43 -16.41 -0.54 23.98
C SER A 43 -15.95 -0.76 22.54
N VAL A 44 -16.86 -0.83 21.59
CA VAL A 44 -16.53 -0.88 20.17
C VAL A 44 -16.54 0.53 19.61
N VAL A 45 -15.46 0.90 18.93
CA VAL A 45 -15.31 2.18 18.25
C VAL A 45 -15.02 1.89 16.79
N THR A 46 -15.87 2.41 15.93
CA THR A 46 -15.82 2.20 14.48
C THR A 46 -15.24 3.41 13.76
N ASP A 47 -15.11 3.27 12.45
CA ASP A 47 -14.57 4.30 11.59
C ASP A 47 -15.57 5.44 11.29
N VAL A 48 -16.83 5.27 11.70
CA VAL A 48 -17.90 6.29 11.73
C VAL A 48 -17.75 7.19 12.96
N ASP A 49 -17.25 6.65 14.07
CA ASP A 49 -17.11 7.37 15.34
C ASP A 49 -15.92 8.33 15.36
N ILE A 50 -14.93 8.09 14.49
CA ILE A 50 -13.68 8.84 14.44
C ILE A 50 -13.43 9.36 13.03
N ALA A 51 -13.51 10.68 12.87
CA ALA A 51 -13.18 11.35 11.63
C ALA A 51 -11.73 11.06 11.19
N LYS A 52 -11.46 11.06 9.88
CA LYS A 52 -10.09 11.00 9.36
C LYS A 52 -9.28 12.19 9.87
N GLU A 53 -7.99 11.97 10.08
CA GLU A 53 -7.05 13.01 10.57
C GLU A 53 -7.48 13.67 11.89
N THR A 54 -8.07 12.90 12.79
CA THR A 54 -8.50 13.38 14.10
C THR A 54 -7.31 13.74 15.00
N ARG A 55 -7.42 14.87 15.73
CA ARG A 55 -6.38 15.36 16.65
C ARG A 55 -6.25 14.49 17.90
N PRO A 56 -5.05 14.43 18.53
CA PRO A 56 -4.84 13.69 19.78
C PRO A 56 -5.82 14.03 20.91
N SER A 57 -6.26 15.30 21.00
CA SER A 57 -7.21 15.77 22.01
C SER A 57 -8.56 15.06 21.94
N PHE A 58 -8.99 14.59 20.77
CA PHE A 58 -10.21 13.83 20.63
C PHE A 58 -10.11 12.48 21.36
N TYR A 59 -8.99 11.77 21.19
CA TYR A 59 -8.76 10.50 21.86
C TYR A 59 -8.74 10.67 23.38
N LEU A 60 -8.12 11.74 23.89
CA LEU A 60 -8.12 12.06 25.31
C LEU A 60 -9.53 12.40 25.84
N LYS A 61 -10.35 13.08 25.03
CA LYS A 61 -11.68 13.53 25.46
C LYS A 61 -12.76 12.45 25.33
N HIS A 62 -12.68 11.60 24.30
CA HIS A 62 -13.77 10.68 23.92
C HIS A 62 -13.41 9.21 24.11
N ILE A 63 -12.15 8.82 23.85
CA ILE A 63 -11.73 7.41 23.90
C ILE A 63 -11.16 7.03 25.27
N LEU A 64 -10.32 7.88 25.85
CA LEU A 64 -9.72 7.61 27.16
C LEU A 64 -10.78 7.37 28.25
N PRO A 65 -11.89 8.13 28.35
CA PRO A 65 -12.94 7.84 29.32
C PRO A 65 -13.59 6.46 29.11
N LEU A 66 -13.79 6.03 27.87
CA LEU A 66 -14.30 4.68 27.54
C LEU A 66 -13.31 3.61 28.02
N LEU A 67 -12.02 3.79 27.72
CA LEU A 67 -10.97 2.89 28.17
C LEU A 67 -10.89 2.81 29.70
N MET A 68 -10.99 3.94 30.41
CA MET A 68 -10.97 3.96 31.88
C MET A 68 -12.20 3.29 32.49
N LYS A 69 -13.38 3.41 31.86
CA LYS A 69 -14.62 2.80 32.33
C LYS A 69 -14.64 1.29 32.08
N ASN A 70 -14.32 0.87 30.86
CA ASN A 70 -14.52 -0.51 30.40
C ASN A 70 -13.23 -1.35 30.39
N ARG A 71 -12.07 -0.75 30.67
CA ARG A 71 -10.72 -1.35 30.67
C ARG A 71 -10.20 -1.84 29.32
N VAL A 72 -11.05 -1.90 28.31
CA VAL A 72 -10.73 -2.32 26.95
C VAL A 72 -11.52 -1.46 25.95
N VAL A 73 -10.91 -1.14 24.81
CA VAL A 73 -11.59 -0.52 23.67
C VAL A 73 -11.16 -1.27 22.43
N HIS A 74 -12.13 -1.70 21.62
CA HIS A 74 -11.90 -2.38 20.36
C HIS A 74 -12.17 -1.44 19.20
N PHE A 75 -11.12 -1.14 18.44
CA PHE A 75 -11.21 -0.34 17.22
C PHE A 75 -11.46 -1.23 16.01
N VAL A 76 -12.60 -1.06 15.34
CA VAL A 76 -12.99 -1.84 14.15
C VAL A 76 -12.90 -0.95 12.91
N GLY A 77 -12.29 -1.45 11.83
CA GLY A 77 -12.13 -0.69 10.58
C GLY A 77 -11.18 0.52 10.70
N PHE A 78 -10.30 0.50 11.69
CA PHE A 78 -9.52 1.66 12.10
C PHE A 78 -8.24 1.85 11.26
N GLY A 79 -8.39 2.45 10.08
CA GLY A 79 -7.27 2.86 9.23
C GLY A 79 -6.96 4.36 9.32
N ASN A 80 -5.72 4.71 9.72
CA ASN A 80 -5.12 6.05 9.57
C ASN A 80 -5.99 7.24 10.05
N ARG A 81 -6.58 7.15 11.25
CA ARG A 81 -7.46 8.21 11.79
C ARG A 81 -6.75 9.25 12.69
N LEU A 82 -5.44 9.15 12.91
CA LEU A 82 -4.67 10.16 13.65
C LEU A 82 -4.14 11.24 12.70
N ALA A 83 -4.32 12.52 13.04
CA ALA A 83 -3.85 13.66 12.27
C ALA A 83 -2.36 13.56 11.88
N SER A 84 -2.02 13.89 10.63
CA SER A 84 -0.65 13.82 10.12
C SER A 84 0.23 14.88 10.79
N ASP A 85 -0.15 16.16 10.74
CA ASP A 85 0.58 17.25 11.40
C ASP A 85 -0.32 18.46 11.73
N PRO A 86 0.02 19.28 12.76
CA PRO A 86 1.07 19.02 13.75
C PRO A 86 0.58 18.07 14.86
N ILE A 87 1.44 17.12 15.27
CA ILE A 87 1.23 16.31 16.47
C ILE A 87 2.41 16.44 17.44
N PRO A 88 2.21 16.22 18.76
CA PRO A 88 3.28 16.24 19.75
C PRO A 88 4.47 15.36 19.37
N TYR A 89 5.69 15.84 19.66
CA TYR A 89 6.95 15.17 19.32
C TYR A 89 6.98 13.68 19.69
N HIS A 90 6.51 13.32 20.88
CA HIS A 90 6.53 11.92 21.33
C HIS A 90 5.64 11.02 20.49
N LEU A 91 4.48 11.51 20.02
CA LEU A 91 3.59 10.76 19.13
C LEU A 91 4.19 10.63 17.74
N GLN A 92 4.80 11.71 17.21
CA GLN A 92 5.49 11.64 15.92
C GLN A 92 6.69 10.69 15.98
N ARG A 93 7.47 10.72 17.07
CA ARG A 93 8.58 9.78 17.32
C ARG A 93 8.09 8.34 17.33
N LEU A 94 7.00 8.05 18.04
CA LEU A 94 6.41 6.70 18.07
C LEU A 94 5.91 6.28 16.68
N ARG A 95 5.20 7.16 15.97
CA ARG A 95 4.75 6.90 14.59
C ARG A 95 5.91 6.53 13.67
N CYS A 96 7.00 7.29 13.70
CA CYS A 96 8.19 6.99 12.90
C CYS A 96 8.82 5.65 13.29
N ARG A 97 8.91 5.37 14.60
CA ARG A 97 9.43 4.08 15.11
C ARG A 97 8.58 2.90 14.64
N CYS A 98 7.25 3.00 14.70
CA CYS A 98 6.35 1.97 14.20
C CYS A 98 6.52 1.78 12.68
N ASN A 99 6.38 2.86 11.90
CA ASN A 99 6.25 2.77 10.44
C ASN A 99 7.55 2.51 9.70
N PHE A 100 8.70 2.95 10.22
CA PHE A 100 9.97 2.89 9.48
C PHE A 100 11.02 1.99 10.11
N HIS A 101 10.80 1.50 11.35
CA HIS A 101 11.78 0.68 12.05
C HIS A 101 11.22 -0.63 12.56
N ALA A 102 10.07 -0.61 13.23
CA ALA A 102 9.47 -1.80 13.85
C ALA A 102 8.79 -2.70 12.81
N LEU A 103 8.11 -2.11 11.81
CA LEU A 103 7.47 -2.86 10.72
C LEU A 103 8.54 -3.35 9.75
N GLN A 104 8.97 -4.59 9.93
CA GLN A 104 9.87 -5.29 9.01
C GLN A 104 9.13 -6.42 8.30
N PHE A 105 9.31 -6.52 6.98
CA PHE A 105 8.77 -7.64 6.21
C PHE A 105 9.33 -8.98 6.68
N THR A 106 8.57 -10.06 6.50
CA THR A 106 9.05 -11.42 6.80
C THR A 106 10.34 -11.74 6.01
N PRO A 107 11.22 -12.62 6.55
CA PRO A 107 12.47 -12.98 5.87
C PRO A 107 12.27 -13.50 4.45
N LYS A 108 11.15 -14.20 4.22
CA LYS A 108 10.76 -14.70 2.90
C LYS A 108 10.53 -13.56 1.90
N ILE A 109 9.78 -12.53 2.27
CA ILE A 109 9.55 -11.34 1.42
C ILE A 109 10.87 -10.60 1.19
N GLN A 110 11.68 -10.40 2.25
CA GLN A 110 12.97 -9.71 2.14
C GLN A 110 13.94 -10.46 1.23
N ALA A 111 14.02 -11.78 1.30
CA ALA A 111 14.87 -12.60 0.45
C ALA A 111 14.47 -12.50 -1.04
N THR A 112 13.18 -12.61 -1.33
CA THR A 112 12.67 -12.47 -2.71
C THR A 112 12.87 -11.06 -3.25
N ALA A 113 12.63 -10.04 -2.43
CA ALA A 113 12.92 -8.64 -2.80
C ALA A 113 14.41 -8.42 -3.10
N ALA A 114 15.31 -9.01 -2.30
CA ALA A 114 16.75 -8.95 -2.55
C ALA A 114 17.12 -9.61 -3.89
N LEU A 115 16.47 -10.73 -4.22
CA LEU A 115 16.65 -11.42 -5.50
C LEU A 115 16.17 -10.59 -6.70
N LEU A 116 15.00 -9.95 -6.58
CA LEU A 116 14.48 -9.01 -7.59
C LEU A 116 15.45 -7.85 -7.82
N ILE A 117 15.91 -7.19 -6.74
CA ILE A 117 16.89 -6.11 -6.81
C ILE A 117 18.18 -6.60 -7.48
N GLN A 118 18.67 -7.78 -7.09
CA GLN A 118 19.87 -8.37 -7.67
C GLN A 118 19.72 -8.58 -9.19
N ARG A 119 18.61 -9.15 -9.65
CA ARG A 119 18.34 -9.40 -11.07
C ARG A 119 18.15 -8.10 -11.85
N MET A 120 17.45 -7.12 -11.27
CA MET A 120 17.29 -5.77 -11.84
C MET A 120 18.60 -5.01 -11.96
N ARG A 121 19.56 -5.28 -11.07
CA ARG A 121 20.92 -4.71 -11.14
C ARG A 121 21.92 -5.62 -11.87
N GLN A 122 21.46 -6.55 -12.70
CA GLN A 122 22.33 -7.39 -13.54
C GLN A 122 23.38 -8.17 -12.73
N ASN A 123 23.00 -8.65 -11.54
CA ASN A 123 23.90 -9.33 -10.60
C ASN A 123 25.11 -8.50 -10.16
N ALA A 124 24.98 -7.17 -10.11
CA ALA A 124 25.99 -6.30 -9.52
C ALA A 124 26.39 -6.77 -8.10
N THR A 125 27.67 -6.60 -7.79
CA THR A 125 28.27 -7.04 -6.52
C THR A 125 28.02 -6.11 -5.34
N HIS A 126 27.50 -4.90 -5.61
CA HIS A 126 27.31 -3.86 -4.59
C HIS A 126 25.83 -3.58 -4.34
N SER A 127 25.49 -3.39 -3.07
CA SER A 127 24.18 -2.92 -2.65
C SER A 127 24.09 -1.40 -2.61
N GLY A 128 22.88 -0.90 -2.86
CA GLY A 128 22.52 0.50 -2.69
C GLY A 128 22.52 0.92 -1.22
N ILE A 129 22.55 2.23 -0.99
CA ILE A 129 22.62 2.81 0.36
C ILE A 129 21.43 2.37 1.23
N LEU A 130 20.25 2.18 0.61
CA LEU A 130 19.00 1.84 1.29
C LEU A 130 18.70 0.34 1.32
N ASP A 131 19.51 -0.51 0.68
CA ASP A 131 19.18 -1.92 0.56
C ASP A 131 19.08 -2.61 1.93
N GLU A 132 19.96 -2.28 2.86
CA GLU A 132 19.91 -2.83 4.23
C GLU A 132 18.60 -2.47 4.94
N ASN A 133 18.05 -1.27 4.69
CA ASN A 133 16.75 -0.88 5.23
C ASN A 133 15.58 -1.60 4.56
N LEU A 134 15.72 -1.97 3.28
CA LEU A 134 14.64 -2.58 2.49
C LEU A 134 14.59 -4.10 2.63
N VAL A 135 15.74 -4.77 2.59
CA VAL A 135 15.86 -6.24 2.53
C VAL A 135 16.68 -6.81 3.68
N GLY A 136 17.05 -5.98 4.66
CA GLY A 136 17.67 -6.43 5.92
C GLY A 136 18.92 -7.27 5.69
N PRO A 137 19.01 -8.47 6.29
CA PRO A 137 20.20 -9.32 6.23
C PRO A 137 20.50 -9.88 4.84
N PHE A 138 19.56 -9.75 3.89
CA PHE A 138 19.74 -10.20 2.51
C PHE A 138 20.44 -9.16 1.61
N ALA A 139 20.75 -7.97 2.15
CA ALA A 139 21.50 -6.96 1.42
C ALA A 139 22.95 -7.42 1.16
N LYS A 140 23.50 -7.09 -0.02
CA LYS A 140 24.91 -7.33 -0.35
C LYS A 140 25.82 -6.27 0.31
N SER A 141 27.13 -6.41 0.13
CA SER A 141 28.10 -5.44 0.62
C SER A 141 27.83 -4.04 0.06
N LYS A 142 27.87 -3.02 0.91
CA LYS A 142 27.66 -1.62 0.53
C LYS A 142 28.68 -1.18 -0.51
N GLY A 143 28.22 -0.49 -1.54
CA GLY A 143 29.11 0.15 -2.50
C GLY A 143 28.38 1.04 -3.50
N LYS A 144 29.15 1.74 -4.33
CA LYS A 144 28.57 2.64 -5.33
C LYS A 144 28.04 1.82 -6.52
N ILE A 145 26.73 1.85 -6.73
CA ILE A 145 26.10 1.25 -7.92
C ILE A 145 26.56 2.02 -9.16
N LYS A 146 27.18 1.31 -10.12
CA LYS A 146 27.57 1.87 -11.42
C LYS A 146 26.33 2.35 -12.17
N LYS A 147 26.47 3.39 -13.00
CA LYS A 147 25.34 3.98 -13.74
C LYS A 147 24.60 2.94 -14.59
N ASP A 148 25.33 1.98 -15.17
CA ASP A 148 24.79 0.94 -16.04
C ASP A 148 23.88 -0.06 -15.32
N PHE A 149 23.94 -0.13 -13.98
CA PHE A 149 23.11 -1.00 -13.15
C PHE A 149 21.92 -0.27 -12.52
N ARG A 150 21.68 1.00 -12.90
CA ARG A 150 20.50 1.74 -12.44
C ARG A 150 19.30 1.34 -13.28
N TYR A 151 18.15 1.29 -12.63
CA TYR A 151 16.86 1.05 -13.24
C TYR A 151 15.83 1.99 -12.62
N LEU A 152 14.72 2.18 -13.31
CA LEU A 152 13.57 2.92 -12.80
C LEU A 152 12.55 1.93 -12.24
N ALA A 153 12.17 2.07 -10.98
CA ALA A 153 11.03 1.37 -10.41
C ALA A 153 9.77 2.24 -10.62
N LEU A 154 8.74 1.68 -11.23
CA LEU A 154 7.49 2.33 -11.56
C LEU A 154 6.36 1.58 -10.88
N HIS A 155 5.58 2.27 -10.04
CA HIS A 155 4.36 1.73 -9.46
C HIS A 155 3.17 2.40 -10.13
N LEU A 156 2.39 1.61 -10.89
CA LEU A 156 1.19 2.10 -11.57
C LEU A 156 -0.04 1.64 -10.80
N ARG A 157 -0.64 2.58 -10.09
CA ARG A 157 -1.88 2.36 -9.35
C ARG A 157 -3.09 2.51 -10.28
N PHE A 158 -3.21 1.57 -11.22
CA PHE A 158 -4.21 1.54 -12.28
C PHE A 158 -4.98 0.20 -12.29
N GLU A 159 -5.25 -0.35 -11.11
CA GLU A 159 -6.09 -1.52 -10.91
C GLU A 159 -7.58 -1.14 -10.94
N ILE A 160 -8.46 -2.13 -11.17
CA ILE A 160 -9.90 -1.88 -11.37
C ILE A 160 -10.57 -1.15 -10.20
N ASP A 161 -10.15 -1.42 -8.96
CA ASP A 161 -10.66 -0.75 -7.77
C ASP A 161 -10.33 0.76 -7.79
N MET A 162 -9.13 1.11 -8.21
CA MET A 162 -8.65 2.49 -8.28
C MET A 162 -9.29 3.26 -9.44
N VAL A 163 -9.36 2.63 -10.61
CA VAL A 163 -10.02 3.15 -11.82
C VAL A 163 -11.52 3.35 -11.56
N ALA A 164 -12.18 2.39 -10.91
CA ALA A 164 -13.57 2.52 -10.52
C ALA A 164 -13.74 3.65 -9.48
N HIS A 165 -12.99 3.65 -8.39
CA HIS A 165 -13.15 4.62 -7.31
C HIS A 165 -12.91 6.08 -7.75
N SER A 166 -12.05 6.33 -8.75
CA SER A 166 -11.71 7.70 -9.15
C SER A 166 -12.80 8.45 -9.91
N LEU A 167 -13.86 7.78 -10.39
CA LEU A 167 -14.95 8.37 -11.19
C LEU A 167 -14.49 9.06 -12.49
N CYS A 168 -13.27 8.77 -12.95
CA CYS A 168 -12.70 9.37 -14.16
C CYS A 168 -13.12 8.62 -15.43
N ASP A 169 -12.94 9.30 -16.57
CA ASP A 169 -13.05 8.69 -17.91
C ASP A 169 -11.64 8.37 -18.44
N PHE A 170 -11.45 7.12 -18.85
CA PHE A 170 -10.18 6.59 -19.36
C PHE A 170 -10.22 6.23 -20.85
N GLY A 171 -11.25 6.71 -21.56
CA GLY A 171 -11.34 6.62 -23.02
C GLY A 171 -11.79 5.26 -23.57
N GLY A 172 -12.26 4.34 -22.73
CA GLY A 172 -12.82 3.04 -23.15
C GLY A 172 -14.29 3.09 -23.58
N GLY A 173 -14.90 4.28 -23.62
CA GLY A 173 -16.27 4.49 -24.12
C GLY A 173 -17.36 3.95 -23.19
N GLU A 174 -18.54 3.70 -23.74
CA GLU A 174 -19.73 3.34 -22.96
C GLU A 174 -19.66 1.94 -22.33
N GLU A 175 -18.85 1.04 -22.88
CA GLU A 175 -18.64 -0.30 -22.30
C GLU A 175 -17.82 -0.20 -21.01
N GLU A 176 -16.68 0.51 -21.05
CA GLU A 176 -15.84 0.76 -19.87
C GLU A 176 -16.63 1.49 -18.77
N LYS A 177 -17.44 2.50 -19.13
CA LYS A 177 -18.29 3.20 -18.17
C LYS A 177 -19.28 2.28 -17.46
N LYS A 178 -19.92 1.36 -18.19
CA LYS A 178 -20.88 0.40 -17.62
C LYS A 178 -20.20 -0.62 -16.72
N GLU A 179 -19.05 -1.14 -17.14
CA GLU A 179 -18.26 -2.08 -16.33
C GLU A 179 -17.85 -1.44 -15.00
N LEU A 180 -17.24 -0.25 -15.05
CA LEU A 180 -16.80 0.45 -13.86
C LEU A 180 -17.98 0.86 -12.97
N GLN A 181 -19.14 1.19 -13.54
CA GLN A 181 -20.36 1.47 -12.78
C GLN A 181 -20.85 0.23 -12.04
N ALA A 182 -20.93 -0.93 -12.70
CA ALA A 182 -21.31 -2.19 -12.06
C ALA A 182 -20.34 -2.57 -10.94
N TYR A 183 -19.03 -2.34 -11.13
CA TYR A 183 -18.03 -2.55 -10.09
C TYR A 183 -18.27 -1.65 -8.87
N ARG A 184 -18.58 -0.36 -9.08
CA ARG A 184 -18.88 0.60 -8.00
C ARG A 184 -20.11 0.21 -7.19
N GLU A 185 -21.16 -0.25 -7.84
CA GLU A 185 -22.40 -0.67 -7.16
C GLU A 185 -22.16 -1.82 -6.18
N ILE A 186 -21.23 -2.72 -6.50
CA ILE A 186 -20.89 -3.87 -5.65
C ILE A 186 -19.86 -3.49 -4.58
N HIS A 187 -18.79 -2.79 -4.97
CA HIS A 187 -17.60 -2.61 -4.11
C HIS A 187 -17.55 -1.25 -3.41
N PHE A 188 -18.25 -0.24 -3.91
CA PHE A 188 -18.24 1.13 -3.40
C PHE A 188 -19.66 1.73 -3.28
N PRO A 189 -20.60 1.06 -2.58
CA PRO A 189 -22.00 1.51 -2.51
C PRO A 189 -22.14 2.95 -1.97
N GLY A 190 -21.35 3.32 -0.95
CA GLY A 190 -21.36 4.70 -0.42
C GLY A 190 -20.86 5.75 -1.43
N LEU A 191 -19.98 5.38 -2.37
CA LEU A 191 -19.56 6.28 -3.45
C LEU A 191 -20.70 6.49 -4.45
N VAL A 192 -21.46 5.45 -4.76
CA VAL A 192 -22.64 5.53 -5.64
C VAL A 192 -23.72 6.41 -5.02
N GLU A 193 -23.98 6.25 -3.72
CA GLU A 193 -24.93 7.10 -2.98
C GLU A 193 -24.50 8.57 -2.99
N LEU A 194 -23.20 8.85 -2.79
CA LEU A 194 -22.65 10.19 -2.85
C LEU A 194 -22.77 10.79 -4.24
N ASN A 195 -22.52 9.99 -5.28
CA ASN A 195 -22.65 10.42 -6.68
C ASN A 195 -24.09 10.76 -7.06
N ASN A 196 -25.05 10.03 -6.51
CA ASN A 196 -26.47 10.30 -6.73
C ASN A 196 -26.98 11.50 -5.92
N SER A 197 -26.44 11.72 -4.72
CA SER A 197 -26.93 12.74 -3.78
C SER A 197 -26.20 14.08 -3.89
N THR A 198 -24.99 14.10 -4.45
CA THR A 198 -24.10 15.26 -4.54
C THR A 198 -23.70 15.49 -5.99
N LYS A 199 -23.50 16.75 -6.41
CA LYS A 199 -22.84 17.05 -7.69
C LYS A 199 -21.36 16.69 -7.59
N VAL A 200 -21.01 15.44 -7.87
CA VAL A 200 -19.62 15.02 -8.04
C VAL A 200 -19.00 15.82 -9.19
N PRO A 201 -17.71 16.22 -9.09
CA PRO A 201 -17.03 16.92 -10.17
C PRO A 201 -17.06 16.11 -11.47
N GLN A 202 -17.22 16.80 -12.60
CA GLN A 202 -17.17 16.17 -13.92
C GLN A 202 -15.80 15.49 -14.15
N PRO A 203 -15.75 14.36 -14.87
CA PRO A 203 -14.50 13.60 -15.11
C PRO A 203 -13.35 14.47 -15.65
N GLU A 204 -13.65 15.42 -16.54
CA GLU A 204 -12.65 16.33 -17.12
C GLU A 204 -12.02 17.23 -16.07
N ARG A 205 -12.80 17.66 -15.08
CA ARG A 205 -12.33 18.48 -13.98
C ARG A 205 -11.44 17.67 -13.04
N LEU A 206 -11.85 16.44 -12.69
CA LEU A 206 -11.04 15.53 -11.87
C LEU A 206 -9.66 15.31 -12.51
N LYS A 207 -9.65 15.12 -13.83
CA LYS A 207 -8.41 14.94 -14.60
C LYS A 207 -7.54 16.19 -14.60
N ALA A 208 -8.12 17.36 -14.84
CA ALA A 208 -7.40 18.63 -14.84
C ALA A 208 -6.80 18.99 -13.47
N GLU A 209 -7.46 18.60 -12.38
CA GLU A 209 -6.99 18.82 -11.00
C GLU A 209 -5.99 17.74 -10.52
N GLY A 210 -5.67 16.74 -11.36
CA GLY A 210 -4.72 15.67 -11.02
C GLY A 210 -5.28 14.64 -10.03
N LEU A 211 -6.61 14.50 -9.96
CA LEU A 211 -7.31 13.57 -9.08
C LEU A 211 -7.57 12.20 -9.72
N CYS A 212 -7.25 12.05 -11.01
CA CYS A 212 -7.34 10.78 -11.73
C CYS A 212 -6.00 10.03 -11.69
N PRO A 213 -6.02 8.68 -11.57
CA PRO A 213 -4.81 7.90 -11.80
C PRO A 213 -4.35 8.08 -13.25
N LEU A 214 -3.04 8.14 -13.45
CA LEU A 214 -2.46 8.22 -14.79
C LEU A 214 -2.69 6.91 -15.53
N MET A 215 -3.18 7.01 -16.78
CA MET A 215 -3.27 5.86 -17.66
C MET A 215 -1.87 5.36 -18.05
N PRO A 216 -1.71 4.07 -18.38
CA PRO A 216 -0.47 3.55 -18.96
C PRO A 216 0.05 4.40 -20.14
N GLU A 217 -0.83 4.81 -21.05
CA GLU A 217 -0.52 5.65 -22.21
C GLU A 217 0.02 7.03 -21.82
N GLU A 218 -0.56 7.65 -20.79
CA GLU A 218 -0.13 8.95 -20.28
C GLU A 218 1.21 8.85 -19.53
N THR A 219 1.38 7.76 -18.77
CA THR A 219 2.63 7.46 -18.07
C THR A 219 3.79 7.36 -19.06
N VAL A 220 3.60 6.71 -20.20
CA VAL A 220 4.61 6.61 -21.26
C VAL A 220 5.06 7.97 -21.74
N LEU A 221 4.10 8.85 -22.04
CA LEU A 221 4.38 10.21 -22.52
C LEU A 221 5.11 11.02 -21.45
N MET A 222 4.71 10.90 -20.19
CA MET A 222 5.39 11.54 -19.07
C MET A 222 6.84 11.07 -18.95
N LEU A 223 7.09 9.77 -18.99
CA LEU A 223 8.44 9.20 -18.89
C LEU A 223 9.32 9.63 -20.06
N ALA A 224 8.79 9.63 -21.28
CA ALA A 224 9.49 10.12 -22.47
C ALA A 224 9.81 11.62 -22.33
N GLY A 225 8.86 12.43 -21.86
CA GLY A 225 9.04 13.87 -21.63
C GLY A 225 10.07 14.19 -20.55
N LEU A 226 10.22 13.33 -19.53
CA LEU A 226 11.27 13.42 -18.51
C LEU A 226 12.66 13.00 -19.03
N GLY A 227 12.76 12.52 -20.28
CA GLY A 227 14.02 12.16 -20.93
C GLY A 227 14.47 10.72 -20.68
N PHE A 228 13.60 9.85 -20.18
CA PHE A 228 13.89 8.41 -20.16
C PHE A 228 13.95 7.87 -21.57
N LYS A 229 15.00 7.09 -21.86
CA LYS A 229 15.25 6.52 -23.19
C LYS A 229 14.65 5.13 -23.31
N ARG A 230 14.47 4.66 -24.54
CA ARG A 230 13.99 3.31 -24.86
C ARG A 230 14.79 2.21 -24.17
N GLU A 231 16.09 2.41 -23.99
CA GLU A 231 17.00 1.43 -23.38
C GLU A 231 16.90 1.40 -21.84
N THR A 232 16.16 2.33 -21.23
CA THR A 232 15.99 2.40 -19.77
C THR A 232 15.42 1.09 -19.25
N ARG A 233 16.15 0.45 -18.33
CA ARG A 233 15.64 -0.72 -17.63
C ARG A 233 14.60 -0.29 -16.60
N MET A 234 13.43 -0.93 -16.61
CA MET A 234 12.32 -0.55 -15.75
C MET A 234 11.76 -1.77 -15.01
N TYR A 235 11.46 -1.60 -13.73
CA TYR A 235 10.68 -2.56 -12.95
C TYR A 235 9.28 -2.01 -12.79
N LEU A 236 8.27 -2.70 -13.31
CA LEU A 236 6.87 -2.36 -13.10
C LEU A 236 6.36 -3.11 -11.85
N ALA A 237 6.16 -2.36 -10.77
CA ALA A 237 5.55 -2.83 -9.53
C ALA A 237 4.04 -2.68 -9.61
N GLY A 238 3.32 -3.68 -9.12
CA GLY A 238 1.86 -3.65 -9.03
C GLY A 238 1.22 -5.01 -9.29
N ALA A 239 -0.09 -5.01 -9.18
CA ALA A 239 -0.95 -6.14 -9.52
C ALA A 239 -1.44 -6.02 -10.97
N HIS A 240 -2.64 -6.54 -11.23
CA HIS A 240 -3.24 -6.52 -12.55
C HIS A 240 -3.67 -5.10 -12.97
N ILE A 241 -3.02 -4.55 -13.99
CA ILE A 241 -3.41 -3.29 -14.62
C ILE A 241 -4.77 -3.48 -15.32
N TYR A 242 -5.71 -2.57 -15.07
CA TYR A 242 -7.01 -2.57 -15.72
C TYR A 242 -6.87 -2.43 -17.25
N GLY A 243 -7.64 -3.21 -18.01
CA GLY A 243 -7.46 -3.40 -19.45
C GLY A 243 -6.31 -4.35 -19.83
N GLY A 244 -5.50 -4.78 -18.87
CA GLY A 244 -4.49 -5.82 -19.05
C GLY A 244 -3.45 -5.49 -20.13
N LYS A 245 -3.17 -6.46 -20.99
CA LYS A 245 -2.10 -6.36 -21.99
C LYS A 245 -2.30 -5.21 -22.99
N SER A 246 -3.54 -4.93 -23.41
CA SER A 246 -3.81 -3.90 -24.43
C SER A 246 -3.38 -2.50 -23.96
N ARG A 247 -3.65 -2.16 -22.69
CA ARG A 247 -3.20 -0.90 -22.07
C ARG A 247 -1.69 -0.91 -21.81
N LEU A 248 -1.16 -2.06 -21.39
CA LEU A 248 0.26 -2.21 -21.07
C LEU A 248 1.17 -2.13 -22.32
N ASP A 249 0.64 -2.47 -23.51
CA ASP A 249 1.38 -2.43 -24.78
C ASP A 249 1.93 -1.02 -25.09
N ALA A 250 1.27 0.04 -24.62
CA ALA A 250 1.80 1.40 -24.75
C ALA A 250 3.15 1.55 -24.03
N LEU A 251 3.27 0.99 -22.82
CA LEU A 251 4.50 1.04 -22.01
C LEU A 251 5.59 0.16 -22.59
N THR A 252 5.27 -1.10 -22.89
CA THR A 252 6.26 -2.08 -23.36
C THR A 252 6.74 -1.80 -24.77
N THR A 253 5.92 -1.14 -25.60
CA THR A 253 6.34 -0.71 -26.95
C THR A 253 7.45 0.34 -26.90
N LEU A 254 7.33 1.36 -26.04
CA LEU A 254 8.33 2.42 -25.94
C LEU A 254 9.51 2.06 -25.01
N PHE A 255 9.26 1.27 -23.97
CA PHE A 255 10.26 0.81 -23.00
C PHE A 255 10.33 -0.73 -23.00
N PRO A 256 10.98 -1.35 -24.00
CA PRO A 256 11.02 -2.81 -24.16
C PRO A 256 11.82 -3.53 -23.06
N ASN A 257 12.63 -2.81 -22.28
CA ASN A 257 13.39 -3.36 -21.15
C ASN A 257 12.61 -3.28 -19.82
N MET A 258 11.29 -3.07 -19.89
CA MET A 258 10.39 -3.13 -18.75
C MET A 258 10.11 -4.60 -18.40
N VAL A 259 10.19 -4.91 -17.11
CA VAL A 259 9.95 -6.24 -16.57
C VAL A 259 9.12 -6.16 -15.30
N THR A 260 8.35 -7.22 -15.03
CA THR A 260 7.59 -7.39 -13.78
C THR A 260 8.26 -8.43 -12.87
N LYS A 261 7.65 -8.71 -11.72
CA LYS A 261 8.08 -9.82 -10.84
C LYS A 261 7.95 -11.18 -11.52
N GLU A 262 6.92 -11.39 -12.33
CA GLU A 262 6.67 -12.62 -13.07
C GLU A 262 7.73 -12.88 -14.16
N ASP A 263 8.29 -11.81 -14.76
CA ASP A 263 9.39 -11.93 -15.71
C ASP A 263 10.72 -12.27 -15.01
N LEU A 264 10.88 -11.82 -13.77
CA LEU A 264 12.14 -11.91 -13.04
C LEU A 264 12.26 -13.17 -12.18
N LEU A 265 11.16 -13.72 -11.67
CA LEU A 265 11.12 -14.87 -10.75
C LEU A 265 10.79 -16.17 -11.49
N SER A 266 11.38 -17.28 -11.06
CA SER A 266 10.96 -18.61 -11.51
C SER A 266 9.58 -18.96 -10.94
N PRO A 267 8.87 -19.95 -11.52
CA PRO A 267 7.62 -20.44 -10.97
C PRO A 267 7.72 -20.87 -9.50
N SER A 268 8.83 -21.52 -9.11
CA SER A 268 9.05 -21.95 -7.72
C SER A 268 9.37 -20.79 -6.76
N GLU A 269 9.93 -19.69 -7.27
CA GLU A 269 10.23 -18.50 -6.46
C GLU A 269 8.99 -17.63 -6.22
N ILE A 270 8.05 -17.60 -7.18
CA ILE A 270 6.82 -16.81 -7.08
C ILE A 270 5.65 -17.59 -6.45
N GLU A 271 5.60 -18.91 -6.61
CA GLU A 271 4.55 -19.79 -6.05
C GLU A 271 4.16 -19.46 -4.60
N PRO A 272 5.11 -19.20 -3.69
CA PRO A 272 4.77 -18.93 -2.30
C PRO A 272 3.96 -17.63 -2.08
N PHE A 273 3.83 -16.77 -3.08
CA PHE A 273 3.14 -15.46 -3.01
C PHE A 273 1.83 -15.41 -3.79
N LEU A 274 1.54 -16.40 -4.66
CA LEU A 274 0.39 -16.35 -5.58
C LEU A 274 -0.97 -16.23 -4.88
N ASN A 275 -1.08 -16.75 -3.66
CA ASN A 275 -2.32 -16.71 -2.87
C ASN A 275 -2.37 -15.53 -1.89
N PHE A 276 -1.44 -14.58 -1.99
CA PHE A 276 -1.30 -13.49 -1.03
C PHE A 276 -1.20 -12.15 -1.76
N SER A 277 -2.35 -11.51 -1.99
CA SER A 277 -2.41 -10.24 -2.71
C SER A 277 -1.53 -9.15 -2.10
N SER A 278 -1.33 -9.14 -0.78
CA SER A 278 -0.50 -8.13 -0.12
C SER A 278 0.96 -8.56 0.08
N GLN A 279 1.30 -9.82 -0.22
CA GLN A 279 2.69 -10.28 -0.28
C GLN A 279 3.25 -10.30 -1.71
N CYS A 280 2.42 -10.02 -2.71
CA CYS A 280 2.85 -9.86 -4.09
C CYS A 280 3.71 -8.59 -4.22
N ILE A 281 5.03 -8.78 -4.12
CA ILE A 281 6.09 -7.75 -4.18
C ILE A 281 6.13 -7.02 -5.53
#